data_AF-A0A3B4XXD4-F1
#
_entry.id   AF-A0A3B4XXD4-F1
#
_cell.length_a   1.000
_cell.length_b   1.000
_cell.length_c   1.000
_cell.angle_alpha   90.00
_cell.angle_beta   90.00
_cell.angle_gamma   90.00
#
_symmetry.space_group_name_H-M   'P 1'
#
loop_
_entity.id
_entity.type
_entity.pdbx_description
1 polymer ?
#
loop_
_entity_poly.entity_id
_entity_poly.type
_entity_poly.pdbx_seq_one_letter_code
_entity_poly.pdbx_strand_id
1 'polypeptide(L)'
;RETKERRKRKIQRCRWLEADSVFSIRFGRMPQAEKEKLLAEFSSDMEHMHPEAADLRALSRHLYEAYLKYFPLTKAKARAILSGKTGDNAVSSTALPSLHLACGPTDAVELRFFHSCQSRSAEAVREVTEFAKSIPGFIDLDLNDQVTLLKYGVIEVLIIMMAPLMNKDGTLISYGQIFMTREFLKSLRKPFCQMMEPKFEFSVKFNTLELDDSDMALFLAVIILSGDRPGLLNVKPIEQLQETVLHSLELQLKLNHPDSLQLFAKLLQKMTDLRQIVTDHVHLIQLLKKTEVDMCLHPLLQEIMKDLY
;
A
#
# COMPACT_ATOMS: atom_id res chain seq x y z
N ARG A 1 -37.53 9.04 -7.78
CA ARG A 1 -36.97 7.97 -6.90
C ARG A 1 -35.60 8.36 -6.35
N GLU A 2 -34.69 8.88 -7.19
CA GLU A 2 -33.34 9.37 -6.78
C GLU A 2 -33.30 10.40 -5.64
N THR A 3 -34.31 11.27 -5.53
CA THR A 3 -34.39 12.29 -4.46
C THR A 3 -34.74 11.72 -3.07
N LYS A 4 -35.37 10.55 -3.01
CA LYS A 4 -35.65 9.84 -1.74
C LYS A 4 -34.41 9.08 -1.25
N GLU A 5 -33.68 8.43 -2.17
CA GLU A 5 -32.38 7.77 -1.89
C GLU A 5 -31.37 8.77 -1.30
N ARG A 6 -31.24 9.93 -1.95
CA ARG A 6 -30.27 10.96 -1.57
C ARG A 6 -30.62 11.61 -0.22
N ARG A 7 -31.90 11.76 0.09
CA ARG A 7 -32.37 12.19 1.43
C ARG A 7 -32.11 11.13 2.49
N LYS A 8 -32.32 9.84 2.20
CA LYS A 8 -31.96 8.75 3.12
C LYS A 8 -30.46 8.73 3.41
N ARG A 9 -29.60 8.83 2.39
CA ARG A 9 -28.14 8.93 2.56
C ARG A 9 -27.71 10.12 3.42
N LYS A 10 -28.36 11.27 3.27
CA LYS A 10 -28.08 12.48 4.07
C LYS A 10 -28.52 12.34 5.53
N ILE A 11 -29.69 11.74 5.77
CA ILE A 11 -30.21 11.46 7.12
C ILE A 11 -29.36 10.40 7.84
N GLN A 12 -28.90 9.36 7.10
CA GLN A 12 -27.98 8.35 7.61
C GLN A 12 -26.66 8.99 8.04
N ARG A 13 -26.06 9.82 7.18
CA ARG A 13 -24.81 10.56 7.47
C ARG A 13 -24.94 11.47 8.69
N CYS A 14 -26.08 12.14 8.88
CA CYS A 14 -26.34 12.96 10.07
C CYS A 14 -26.43 12.16 11.36
N ARG A 15 -27.09 10.98 11.36
CA ARG A 15 -27.13 10.11 12.55
C ARG A 15 -25.77 9.51 12.89
N TRP A 16 -24.95 9.20 11.89
CA TRP A 16 -23.57 8.77 12.07
C TRP A 16 -22.69 9.86 12.70
N LEU A 17 -22.86 11.14 12.31
CA LEU A 17 -22.15 12.28 12.88
C LEU A 17 -22.65 12.66 14.29
N GLU A 18 -23.95 12.51 14.55
CA GLU A 18 -24.52 12.71 15.89
C GLU A 18 -23.99 11.69 16.90
N ALA A 19 -23.86 10.41 16.49
CA ALA A 19 -23.16 9.41 17.29
C ALA A 19 -21.71 9.84 17.59
N ASP A 20 -20.95 10.25 16.57
CA ASP A 20 -19.56 10.73 16.72
C ASP A 20 -19.41 11.88 17.75
N SER A 21 -20.37 12.81 17.77
CA SER A 21 -20.37 13.97 18.69
C SER A 21 -20.65 13.58 20.16
N VAL A 22 -21.51 12.58 20.38
CA VAL A 22 -21.88 12.10 21.72
C VAL A 22 -20.72 11.29 22.33
N PHE A 23 -19.94 10.59 21.51
CA PHE A 23 -18.78 9.83 21.95
C PHE A 23 -17.62 10.75 22.37
N SER A 24 -17.32 11.80 21.60
CA SER A 24 -16.17 12.67 21.92
C SER A 24 -16.27 13.40 23.28
N ILE A 25 -17.48 13.58 23.83
CA ILE A 25 -17.71 14.27 25.11
C ILE A 25 -17.65 13.31 26.31
N ARG A 26 -17.91 12.01 26.11
CA ARG A 26 -18.13 11.05 27.22
C ARG A 26 -16.90 10.20 27.58
N PHE A 27 -15.93 10.02 26.67
CA PHE A 27 -14.79 9.11 26.87
C PHE A 27 -13.57 9.72 27.59
N GLY A 28 -13.52 11.03 27.82
CA GLY A 28 -12.39 11.69 28.46
C GLY A 28 -12.16 11.33 29.95
N ARG A 29 -13.10 10.63 30.60
CA ARG A 29 -13.03 10.25 32.04
C ARG A 29 -13.57 8.85 32.35
N MET A 30 -13.62 7.97 31.35
CA MET A 30 -14.29 6.66 31.49
C MET A 30 -13.29 5.55 31.88
N PRO A 31 -13.62 4.67 32.84
CA PRO A 31 -12.83 3.48 33.13
C PRO A 31 -12.67 2.56 31.90
N GLN A 32 -11.49 1.97 31.73
CA GLN A 32 -11.13 1.12 30.57
C GLN A 32 -12.16 0.01 30.29
N ALA A 33 -12.67 -0.64 31.35
CA ALA A 33 -13.65 -1.71 31.24
C ALA A 33 -15.04 -1.23 30.74
N GLU A 34 -15.45 0.00 31.09
CA GLU A 34 -16.68 0.59 30.53
C GLU A 34 -16.47 1.03 29.09
N LYS A 35 -15.27 1.50 28.75
CA LYS A 35 -14.91 1.82 27.36
C LYS A 35 -14.95 0.59 26.47
N GLU A 36 -14.36 -0.52 26.91
CA GLU A 36 -14.39 -1.80 26.21
C GLU A 36 -15.81 -2.35 26.08
N LYS A 37 -16.62 -2.23 27.14
CA LYS A 37 -18.03 -2.65 27.10
C LYS A 37 -18.86 -1.83 26.11
N LEU A 38 -18.69 -0.51 26.09
CA LEU A 38 -19.38 0.37 25.12
C LEU A 38 -18.90 0.13 23.68
N LEU A 39 -17.61 -0.14 23.48
CA LEU A 39 -17.09 -0.53 22.16
C LEU A 39 -17.65 -1.88 21.72
N ALA A 40 -17.80 -2.84 22.63
CA ALA A 40 -18.42 -4.13 22.35
C ALA A 40 -19.92 -4.00 22.05
N GLU A 41 -20.66 -3.19 22.82
CA GLU A 41 -22.06 -2.86 22.56
C GLU A 41 -22.22 -2.13 21.22
N PHE A 42 -21.35 -1.16 20.90
CA PHE A 42 -21.36 -0.46 19.61
C PHE A 42 -21.00 -1.38 18.45
N SER A 43 -20.06 -2.30 18.64
CA SER A 43 -19.71 -3.32 17.65
C SER A 43 -20.88 -4.30 17.41
N SER A 44 -21.62 -4.67 18.46
CA SER A 44 -22.84 -5.48 18.35
C SER A 44 -24.01 -4.72 17.73
N ASP A 45 -24.18 -3.43 18.03
CA ASP A 45 -25.18 -2.57 17.39
C ASP A 45 -24.83 -2.33 15.91
N MET A 46 -23.55 -2.23 15.57
CA MET A 46 -23.03 -2.21 14.20
C MET A 46 -23.31 -3.51 13.44
N GLU A 47 -23.25 -4.67 14.11
CA GLU A 47 -23.68 -5.94 13.52
C GLU A 47 -25.18 -5.95 13.21
N HIS A 48 -25.99 -5.18 13.93
CA HIS A 48 -27.43 -5.01 13.70
C HIS A 48 -27.77 -3.85 12.74
N MET A 49 -26.79 -3.07 12.30
CA MET A 49 -26.97 -1.94 11.39
C MET A 49 -26.69 -2.31 9.92
N HIS A 50 -27.78 -2.66 9.23
CA HIS A 50 -27.99 -2.54 7.78
C HIS A 50 -27.18 -3.51 6.86
N PRO A 51 -27.81 -4.12 5.83
CA PRO A 51 -27.15 -5.01 4.85
C PRO A 51 -25.88 -4.42 4.22
N GLU A 52 -25.86 -3.11 4.00
CA GLU A 52 -24.75 -2.37 3.42
C GLU A 52 -23.45 -2.49 4.22
N ALA A 53 -23.50 -2.53 5.56
CA ALA A 53 -22.30 -2.73 6.38
C ALA A 53 -21.81 -4.18 6.36
N ALA A 54 -22.68 -5.15 6.09
CA ALA A 54 -22.30 -6.55 5.92
C ALA A 54 -21.58 -6.77 4.58
N ASP A 55 -22.07 -6.12 3.51
CA ASP A 55 -21.44 -6.15 2.18
C ASP A 55 -20.03 -5.54 2.21
N LEU A 56 -19.86 -4.39 2.87
CA LEU A 56 -18.54 -3.77 3.03
C LEU A 56 -17.57 -4.65 3.83
N ARG A 57 -18.04 -5.30 4.90
CA ARG A 57 -17.21 -6.26 5.66
C ARG A 57 -16.86 -7.51 4.83
N ALA A 58 -17.76 -7.97 3.98
CA ALA A 58 -17.48 -9.07 3.06
C ALA A 58 -16.42 -8.68 2.02
N LEU A 59 -16.50 -7.46 1.47
CA LEU A 59 -15.48 -6.91 0.58
C LEU A 59 -14.11 -6.81 1.27
N SER A 60 -14.06 -6.29 2.50
CA SER A 60 -12.83 -6.22 3.30
C SER A 60 -12.19 -7.60 3.46
N ARG A 61 -12.96 -8.62 3.89
CA ARG A 61 -12.47 -10.00 4.04
C ARG A 61 -11.96 -10.58 2.72
N HIS A 62 -12.71 -10.42 1.64
CA HIS A 62 -12.34 -10.89 0.31
C HIS A 62 -11.00 -10.30 -0.15
N LEU A 63 -10.82 -8.98 0.00
CA LEU A 63 -9.57 -8.33 -0.38
C LEU A 63 -8.42 -8.70 0.55
N TYR A 64 -8.66 -8.89 1.84
CA TYR A 64 -7.65 -9.39 2.77
C TYR A 64 -7.17 -10.81 2.40
N GLU A 65 -8.09 -11.73 2.07
CA GLU A 65 -7.75 -13.08 1.62
C GLU A 65 -6.94 -13.06 0.31
N ALA A 66 -7.34 -12.22 -0.65
CA ALA A 66 -6.59 -12.03 -1.88
C ALA A 66 -5.19 -11.45 -1.63
N TYR A 67 -5.07 -10.49 -0.71
CA TYR A 67 -3.79 -9.91 -0.30
C TYR A 67 -2.86 -10.99 0.27
N LEU A 68 -3.36 -11.83 1.20
CA LEU A 68 -2.57 -12.93 1.78
C LEU A 68 -2.15 -13.97 0.73
N LYS A 69 -2.99 -14.20 -0.27
CA LYS A 69 -2.72 -15.15 -1.36
C LYS A 69 -1.61 -14.67 -2.29
N TYR A 70 -1.64 -13.40 -2.70
CA TYR A 70 -0.73 -12.88 -3.73
C TYR A 70 0.54 -12.22 -3.17
N PHE A 71 0.55 -11.83 -1.89
CA PHE A 71 1.69 -11.18 -1.26
C PHE A 71 2.27 -12.04 -0.13
N PRO A 72 3.28 -12.88 -0.42
CA PRO A 72 3.74 -13.91 0.51
C PRO A 72 4.41 -13.34 1.78
N LEU A 73 5.10 -12.19 1.67
CA LEU A 73 5.71 -11.48 2.79
C LEU A 73 4.80 -10.35 3.26
N THR A 74 3.89 -10.68 4.16
CA THR A 74 2.93 -9.74 4.74
C THR A 74 3.58 -8.82 5.77
N LYS A 75 2.89 -7.74 6.17
CA LYS A 75 3.35 -6.83 7.23
C LYS A 75 3.51 -7.55 8.56
N ALA A 76 2.59 -8.44 8.92
CA ALA A 76 2.71 -9.24 10.14
C ALA A 76 4.00 -10.08 10.14
N LYS A 77 4.31 -10.76 9.02
CA LYS A 77 5.53 -11.56 8.87
C LYS A 77 6.79 -10.69 8.91
N ALA A 78 6.80 -9.59 8.17
CA ALA A 78 7.92 -8.65 8.14
C ALA A 78 8.22 -8.06 9.53
N ARG A 79 7.18 -7.66 10.28
CA ARG A 79 7.33 -7.17 11.66
C ARG A 79 7.85 -8.23 12.62
N ALA A 80 7.43 -9.49 12.45
CA ALA A 80 7.94 -10.59 13.27
C ALA A 80 9.45 -10.78 13.07
N ILE A 81 9.92 -10.72 11.81
CA ILE A 81 11.36 -10.79 11.47
C ILE A 81 12.11 -9.58 12.03
N LEU A 82 11.62 -8.36 11.79
CA LEU A 82 12.28 -7.13 12.23
C LEU A 82 12.34 -6.97 13.76
N SER A 83 11.43 -7.61 14.49
CA SER A 83 11.43 -7.62 15.97
C SER A 83 12.23 -8.77 16.58
N GLY A 84 12.85 -9.64 15.76
CA GLY A 84 13.60 -10.81 16.23
C GLY A 84 12.73 -11.89 16.89
N LYS A 85 11.42 -11.91 16.58
CA LYS A 85 10.45 -12.86 17.15
C LYS A 85 10.34 -14.17 16.37
N THR A 86 10.97 -14.27 15.20
CA THR A 86 11.02 -15.49 14.38
C THR A 86 12.29 -16.29 14.71
N GLY A 87 12.18 -17.62 14.81
CA GLY A 87 13.35 -18.51 14.95
C GLY A 87 14.27 -18.52 13.72
N ASP A 88 13.72 -18.15 12.57
CA ASP A 88 14.49 -17.82 11.36
C ASP A 88 14.98 -16.38 11.47
N ASN A 89 16.24 -16.21 11.86
CA ASN A 89 16.88 -14.90 11.96
C ASN A 89 17.30 -14.43 10.57
N ALA A 90 16.78 -13.28 10.12
CA ALA A 90 17.30 -12.60 8.94
C ALA A 90 18.79 -12.28 9.14
N VAL A 91 19.61 -12.57 8.13
CA VAL A 91 21.05 -12.27 8.20
C VAL A 91 21.21 -10.77 7.96
N SER A 92 21.68 -10.05 8.98
CA SER A 92 22.06 -8.65 8.83
C SER A 92 23.25 -8.55 7.89
N SER A 93 23.11 -7.79 6.81
CA SER A 93 24.15 -7.63 5.81
C SER A 93 24.54 -6.17 5.68
N THR A 94 25.81 -5.90 5.98
CA THR A 94 26.51 -4.64 5.71
C THR A 94 27.15 -4.62 4.32
N ALA A 95 26.92 -5.68 3.54
CA ALA A 95 27.40 -5.86 2.18
C ALA A 95 26.25 -6.37 1.30
N LEU A 96 26.43 -6.35 -0.02
CA LEU A 96 25.49 -7.00 -0.91
C LEU A 96 25.69 -8.52 -0.84
N PRO A 97 24.64 -9.32 -0.56
CA PRO A 97 24.74 -10.76 -0.66
C PRO A 97 25.22 -11.15 -2.05
N SER A 98 25.92 -12.29 -2.16
CA SER A 98 26.24 -12.93 -3.43
C SER A 98 24.94 -13.41 -4.11
N LEU A 99 24.14 -12.47 -4.58
CA LEU A 99 22.97 -12.71 -5.40
C LEU A 99 23.50 -13.35 -6.68
N HIS A 100 23.23 -14.65 -6.86
CA HIS A 100 23.57 -15.38 -8.07
C HIS A 100 22.82 -14.75 -9.24
N LEU A 101 23.44 -13.75 -9.85
CA LEU A 101 22.97 -13.07 -11.04
C LEU A 101 24.08 -13.21 -12.08
N ALA A 102 23.76 -13.93 -13.14
CA ALA A 102 24.64 -14.16 -14.28
C ALA A 102 24.83 -12.84 -15.05
N CYS A 103 25.81 -12.04 -14.63
CA CYS A 103 26.37 -10.95 -15.45
C CYS A 103 27.86 -10.81 -15.12
N GLY A 104 28.65 -10.40 -16.11
CA GLY A 104 30.09 -10.63 -16.25
C GLY A 104 31.02 -9.96 -15.21
N PRO A 105 32.35 -10.11 -15.37
CA PRO A 105 33.34 -9.87 -14.31
C PRO A 105 33.64 -8.41 -13.95
N THR A 106 32.81 -7.43 -14.31
CA THR A 106 33.13 -5.99 -14.14
C THR A 106 31.97 -5.10 -13.70
N ASP A 107 30.80 -5.66 -13.40
CA ASP A 107 29.64 -4.86 -13.00
C ASP A 107 29.80 -4.38 -11.55
N ALA A 108 29.87 -3.04 -11.38
CA ALA A 108 29.91 -2.38 -10.08
C ALA A 108 28.82 -2.93 -9.15
N VAL A 109 29.13 -3.12 -7.87
CA VAL A 109 28.25 -3.78 -6.90
C VAL A 109 26.83 -3.20 -6.88
N GLU A 110 26.70 -1.89 -7.14
CA GLU A 110 25.45 -1.15 -7.26
C GLU A 110 24.56 -1.63 -8.41
N LEU A 111 25.15 -1.95 -9.57
CA LEU A 111 24.40 -2.43 -10.74
C LEU A 111 23.79 -3.81 -10.47
N ARG A 112 24.51 -4.68 -9.76
CA ARG A 112 23.97 -6.00 -9.34
C ARG A 112 22.83 -5.86 -8.34
N PHE A 113 22.98 -4.96 -7.37
CA PHE A 113 21.89 -4.64 -6.44
C PHE A 113 20.66 -4.13 -7.18
N PHE A 114 20.88 -3.14 -8.04
CA PHE A 114 19.82 -2.55 -8.85
C PHE A 114 19.14 -3.63 -9.69
N HIS A 115 19.90 -4.47 -10.40
CA HIS A 115 19.37 -5.59 -11.18
C HIS A 115 18.49 -6.54 -10.35
N SER A 116 18.92 -6.86 -9.13
CA SER A 116 18.11 -7.67 -8.21
C SER A 116 16.79 -6.96 -7.82
N CYS A 117 16.85 -5.66 -7.52
CA CYS A 117 15.66 -4.87 -7.21
C CYS A 117 14.67 -4.83 -8.38
N GLN A 118 15.10 -4.55 -9.61
CA GLN A 118 14.20 -4.53 -10.76
C GLN A 118 13.62 -5.92 -11.09
N SER A 119 14.37 -7.01 -10.89
CA SER A 119 13.82 -8.36 -11.05
C SER A 119 12.69 -8.62 -10.04
N ARG A 120 12.91 -8.30 -8.76
CA ARG A 120 11.87 -8.38 -7.72
C ARG A 120 10.68 -7.47 -8.04
N SER A 121 10.91 -6.23 -8.49
CA SER A 121 9.84 -5.32 -8.88
C SER A 121 9.01 -5.88 -10.03
N ALA A 122 9.63 -6.50 -11.04
CA ALA A 122 8.90 -7.10 -12.15
C ALA A 122 8.02 -8.29 -11.73
N GLU A 123 8.49 -9.11 -10.80
CA GLU A 123 7.67 -10.15 -10.18
C GLU A 123 6.53 -9.55 -9.34
N ALA A 124 6.82 -8.50 -8.56
CA ALA A 124 5.82 -7.84 -7.73
C ALA A 124 4.72 -7.14 -8.56
N VAL A 125 5.05 -6.63 -9.76
CA VAL A 125 4.04 -6.13 -10.71
C VAL A 125 3.04 -7.23 -11.08
N ARG A 126 3.50 -8.48 -11.24
CA ARG A 126 2.61 -9.61 -11.54
C ARG A 126 1.71 -9.93 -10.35
N GLU A 127 2.28 -9.94 -9.14
CA GLU A 127 1.52 -10.12 -7.88
C GLU A 127 0.43 -9.05 -7.73
N VAL A 128 0.76 -7.77 -7.97
CA VAL A 128 -0.19 -6.65 -7.93
C VAL A 128 -1.25 -6.78 -9.02
N THR A 129 -0.88 -7.27 -10.21
CA THR A 129 -1.85 -7.51 -11.30
C THR A 129 -2.87 -8.59 -10.92
N GLU A 130 -2.42 -9.69 -10.32
CA GLU A 130 -3.31 -10.75 -9.84
C GLU A 130 -4.18 -10.29 -8.66
N PHE A 131 -3.63 -9.46 -7.77
CA PHE A 131 -4.42 -8.81 -6.73
C PHE A 131 -5.48 -7.86 -7.32
N ALA A 132 -5.13 -7.03 -8.31
CA ALA A 132 -6.08 -6.11 -8.96
C ALA A 132 -7.25 -6.86 -9.59
N LYS A 133 -6.99 -7.97 -10.28
CA LYS A 133 -8.03 -8.85 -10.87
C LYS A 133 -8.98 -9.45 -9.82
N SER A 134 -8.55 -9.54 -8.56
CA SER A 134 -9.41 -10.03 -7.48
C SER A 134 -10.38 -8.96 -6.96
N ILE A 135 -10.17 -7.68 -7.28
CA ILE A 135 -11.06 -6.59 -6.86
C ILE A 135 -12.39 -6.76 -7.61
N PRO A 136 -13.54 -6.90 -6.91
CA PRO A 136 -14.84 -7.09 -7.55
C PRO A 136 -15.13 -5.95 -8.55
N GLY A 137 -15.47 -6.33 -9.79
CA GLY A 137 -15.75 -5.41 -10.89
C GLY A 137 -14.55 -4.88 -11.66
N PHE A 138 -13.30 -5.11 -11.22
CA PHE A 138 -12.11 -4.63 -11.94
C PHE A 138 -11.96 -5.28 -13.32
N ILE A 139 -12.15 -6.60 -13.42
CA ILE A 139 -12.04 -7.34 -14.69
C ILE A 139 -13.16 -7.01 -15.68
N ASP A 140 -14.24 -6.39 -15.21
CA ASP A 140 -15.39 -5.97 -16.02
C ASP A 140 -15.18 -4.57 -16.64
N LEU A 141 -14.11 -3.85 -16.25
CA LEU A 141 -13.70 -2.58 -16.86
C LEU A 141 -13.15 -2.81 -18.28
N ASP A 142 -13.06 -1.74 -19.07
CA ASP A 142 -12.37 -1.78 -20.36
C ASP A 142 -10.91 -2.25 -20.17
N LEU A 143 -10.42 -3.11 -21.07
CA LEU A 143 -9.08 -3.67 -20.94
C LEU A 143 -7.98 -2.60 -20.96
N ASN A 144 -8.16 -1.53 -21.74
CA ASN A 144 -7.21 -0.41 -21.76
C ASN A 144 -7.26 0.38 -20.46
N ASP A 145 -8.43 0.52 -19.85
CA ASP A 145 -8.56 1.14 -18.52
C ASP A 145 -7.88 0.28 -17.46
N GLN A 146 -8.06 -1.05 -17.46
CA GLN A 146 -7.34 -1.96 -16.56
C GLN A 146 -5.82 -1.80 -16.68
N VAL A 147 -5.30 -1.78 -17.92
CA VAL A 147 -3.86 -1.56 -18.19
C VAL A 147 -3.41 -0.18 -17.71
N THR A 148 -4.20 0.86 -17.95
CA THR A 148 -3.89 2.24 -17.53
C THR A 148 -3.85 2.37 -16.01
N LEU A 149 -4.83 1.80 -15.30
CA LEU A 149 -4.87 1.80 -13.83
C LEU A 149 -3.63 1.11 -13.25
N LEU A 150 -3.24 -0.05 -13.79
CA LEU A 150 -2.03 -0.75 -13.37
C LEU A 150 -0.77 0.03 -13.71
N LYS A 151 -0.66 0.61 -14.90
CA LYS A 151 0.49 1.41 -15.35
C LYS A 151 0.79 2.55 -14.38
N TYR A 152 -0.23 3.32 -13.99
CA TYR A 152 -0.03 4.46 -13.09
C TYR A 152 -0.05 4.10 -11.60
N GLY A 153 -0.74 3.02 -11.20
CA GLY A 153 -0.89 2.63 -9.80
C GLY A 153 0.20 1.69 -9.27
N VAL A 154 0.84 0.88 -10.11
CA VAL A 154 1.68 -0.23 -9.60
C VAL A 154 2.90 0.26 -8.83
N ILE A 155 3.59 1.32 -9.26
CA ILE A 155 4.77 1.83 -8.53
C ILE A 155 4.35 2.40 -7.16
N GLU A 156 3.18 3.05 -7.07
CA GLU A 156 2.62 3.53 -5.80
C GLU A 156 2.37 2.34 -4.85
N VAL A 157 1.74 1.27 -5.36
CA VAL A 157 1.51 0.03 -4.61
C VAL A 157 2.82 -0.61 -4.15
N LEU A 158 3.83 -0.69 -5.03
CA LEU A 158 5.13 -1.25 -4.67
C LEU A 158 5.82 -0.46 -3.56
N ILE A 159 5.73 0.88 -3.57
CA ILE A 159 6.27 1.73 -2.50
C ILE A 159 5.54 1.47 -1.18
N ILE A 160 4.21 1.35 -1.20
CA ILE A 160 3.42 1.01 -0.01
C ILE A 160 3.79 -0.38 0.52
N MET A 161 3.96 -1.37 -0.36
CA MET A 161 4.34 -2.73 0.03
C MET A 161 5.77 -2.83 0.58
N MET A 162 6.65 -1.89 0.23
CA MET A 162 7.99 -1.81 0.84
C MET A 162 7.94 -1.27 2.28
N ALA A 163 6.97 -0.42 2.63
CA ALA A 163 6.97 0.24 3.92
C ALA A 163 6.98 -0.75 5.12
N PRO A 164 6.18 -1.82 5.15
CA PRO A 164 6.26 -2.86 6.19
C PRO A 164 7.63 -3.53 6.35
N LEU A 165 8.45 -3.53 5.29
CA LEU A 165 9.77 -4.15 5.26
C LEU A 165 10.86 -3.23 5.83
N MET A 166 10.53 -1.97 6.08
CA MET A 166 11.46 -0.92 6.49
C MET A 166 11.28 -0.50 7.94
N ASN A 167 12.41 -0.31 8.63
CA ASN A 167 12.47 0.46 9.85
C ASN A 167 13.43 1.66 9.64
N LYS A 168 13.74 2.40 10.72
CA LYS A 168 14.64 3.57 10.64
C LYS A 168 16.07 3.20 10.21
N ASP A 169 16.49 1.96 10.45
CA ASP A 169 17.86 1.48 10.34
C ASP A 169 18.12 0.71 9.03
N GLY A 170 17.08 0.21 8.36
CA GLY A 170 17.24 -0.59 7.14
C GLY A 170 15.95 -1.26 6.66
N THR A 171 16.10 -2.12 5.65
CA THR A 171 15.01 -2.81 4.95
C THR A 171 15.27 -4.30 4.82
N LEU A 172 14.22 -5.11 4.93
CA LEU A 172 14.26 -6.51 4.54
C LEU A 172 14.26 -6.63 3.01
N ILE A 173 15.09 -7.52 2.48
CA ILE A 173 15.14 -7.92 1.07
C ILE A 173 15.18 -9.46 0.96
N SER A 174 15.12 -9.98 -0.28
CA SER A 174 15.16 -11.42 -0.55
C SER A 174 14.14 -12.20 0.28
N TYR A 175 12.87 -11.77 0.24
CA TYR A 175 11.76 -12.37 1.00
C TYR A 175 11.98 -12.45 2.52
N GLY A 176 12.68 -11.47 3.09
CA GLY A 176 12.91 -11.40 4.54
C GLY A 176 14.19 -12.09 5.00
N GLN A 177 14.98 -12.67 4.09
CA GLN A 177 16.21 -13.39 4.44
C GLN A 177 17.39 -12.48 4.80
N ILE A 178 17.41 -11.26 4.23
CA ILE A 178 18.52 -10.32 4.40
C ILE A 178 17.97 -9.00 4.92
N PHE A 179 18.60 -8.46 5.96
CA PHE A 179 18.38 -7.09 6.41
C PHE A 179 19.51 -6.20 5.89
N MET A 180 19.16 -5.26 5.02
CA MET A 180 20.10 -4.31 4.41
C MET A 180 19.99 -2.96 5.11
N THR A 181 21.11 -2.45 5.62
CA THR A 181 21.10 -1.21 6.39
C THR A 181 20.90 0.02 5.50
N ARG A 182 20.20 1.02 6.05
CA ARG A 182 19.98 2.31 5.40
C ARG A 182 21.30 3.06 5.17
N GLU A 183 22.23 2.97 6.12
CA GLU A 183 23.56 3.58 5.98
C GLU A 183 24.39 2.93 4.86
N PHE A 184 24.30 1.61 4.66
CA PHE A 184 24.91 0.96 3.51
C PHE A 184 24.29 1.43 2.20
N LEU A 185 22.97 1.53 2.12
CA LEU A 185 22.30 2.04 0.91
C LEU A 185 22.67 3.50 0.61
N LYS A 186 22.94 4.31 1.63
CA LYS A 186 23.41 5.69 1.49
C LYS A 186 24.89 5.78 1.09
N SER A 187 25.70 4.76 1.36
CA SER A 187 27.13 4.75 1.00
C SER A 187 27.40 4.39 -0.46
N LEU A 188 26.38 3.89 -1.19
CA LEU A 188 26.49 3.60 -2.61
C LEU A 188 26.88 4.85 -3.43
N ARG A 189 27.54 4.67 -4.57
CA ARG A 189 27.89 5.81 -5.42
C ARG A 189 26.64 6.50 -6.00
N LYS A 190 26.77 7.77 -6.36
CA LYS A 190 25.71 8.47 -7.10
C LYS A 190 25.51 7.84 -8.48
N PRO A 191 24.25 7.76 -8.98
CA PRO A 191 23.02 8.23 -8.33
C PRO A 191 22.30 7.15 -7.48
N PHE A 192 22.87 5.95 -7.30
CA PHE A 192 22.23 4.82 -6.60
C PHE A 192 21.85 5.11 -5.14
N CYS A 193 22.69 5.83 -4.39
CA CYS A 193 22.39 6.18 -2.99
C CYS A 193 21.15 7.04 -2.79
N GLN A 194 20.67 7.70 -3.85
CA GLN A 194 19.47 8.55 -3.80
C GLN A 194 18.18 7.75 -4.00
N MET A 195 18.26 6.47 -4.39
CA MET A 195 17.12 5.67 -4.80
C MET A 195 16.17 5.36 -3.64
N MET A 196 16.74 4.92 -2.51
CA MET A 196 15.98 4.35 -1.39
C MET A 196 15.61 5.37 -0.32
N GLU A 197 16.37 6.46 -0.19
CA GLU A 197 16.20 7.42 0.91
C GLU A 197 14.80 8.04 0.99
N PRO A 198 14.17 8.52 -0.12
CA PRO A 198 12.79 9.02 -0.06
C PRO A 198 11.78 7.95 0.38
N LYS A 199 12.05 6.68 0.09
CA LYS A 199 11.17 5.55 0.45
C LYS A 199 11.33 5.22 1.93
N PHE A 200 12.53 5.33 2.50
CA PHE A 200 12.71 5.25 3.95
C PHE A 200 11.98 6.37 4.69
N GLU A 201 12.16 7.62 4.25
CA GLU A 201 11.49 8.78 4.88
C GLU A 201 9.96 8.65 4.86
N PHE A 202 9.42 8.22 3.72
CA PHE A 202 8.01 7.92 3.59
C PHE A 202 7.59 6.76 4.50
N SER A 203 8.31 5.64 4.45
CA SER A 203 7.94 4.41 5.16
C SER A 203 7.97 4.58 6.68
N VAL A 204 8.94 5.31 7.23
CA VAL A 204 8.98 5.63 8.66
C VAL A 204 7.71 6.38 9.08
N LYS A 205 7.27 7.39 8.31
CA LYS A 205 6.04 8.16 8.59
C LYS A 205 4.77 7.34 8.30
N PHE A 206 4.79 6.47 7.30
CA PHE A 206 3.66 5.62 6.96
C PHE A 206 3.44 4.54 8.02
N ASN A 207 4.52 3.96 8.54
CA ASN A 207 4.45 2.89 9.55
C ASN A 207 3.93 3.35 10.91
N THR A 208 3.99 4.66 11.24
CA THR A 208 3.35 5.22 12.45
C THR A 208 1.83 5.27 12.35
N LEU A 209 1.24 5.01 11.18
CA LEU A 209 -0.20 4.84 11.03
C LEU A 209 -0.68 3.46 11.53
N GLU A 210 0.25 2.56 11.87
CA GLU A 210 0.00 1.27 12.50
C GLU A 210 -1.01 0.34 11.83
N LEU A 211 -1.32 0.58 10.55
CA LEU A 211 -2.17 -0.27 9.71
C LEU A 211 -1.80 -1.75 9.80
N ASP A 212 -2.77 -2.65 9.76
CA ASP A 212 -2.51 -4.09 9.61
C ASP A 212 -2.67 -4.54 8.15
N ASP A 213 -2.49 -5.83 7.89
CA ASP A 213 -2.59 -6.39 6.54
C ASP A 213 -4.00 -6.26 5.92
N SER A 214 -5.06 -6.19 6.73
CA SER A 214 -6.44 -6.01 6.26
C SER A 214 -6.71 -4.56 5.82
N ASP A 215 -6.18 -3.59 6.56
CA ASP A 215 -6.22 -2.17 6.17
C ASP A 215 -5.42 -1.94 4.88
N MET A 216 -4.24 -2.57 4.79
CA MET A 216 -3.35 -2.48 3.63
C MET A 216 -4.03 -3.02 2.37
N ALA A 217 -4.71 -4.18 2.45
CA ALA A 217 -5.42 -4.75 1.31
C ALA A 217 -6.43 -3.76 0.69
N LEU A 218 -7.25 -3.13 1.52
CA LEU A 218 -8.21 -2.12 1.08
C LEU A 218 -7.52 -0.87 0.52
N PHE A 219 -6.46 -0.40 1.18
CA PHE A 219 -5.73 0.79 0.72
C PHE A 219 -5.05 0.59 -0.64
N LEU A 220 -4.46 -0.59 -0.88
CA LEU A 220 -3.90 -0.92 -2.19
C LEU A 220 -4.97 -0.93 -3.29
N ALA A 221 -6.16 -1.48 -3.00
CA ALA A 221 -7.28 -1.45 -3.93
C ALA A 221 -7.76 -0.02 -4.25
N VAL A 222 -7.80 0.87 -3.26
CA VAL A 222 -8.10 2.30 -3.48
C VAL A 222 -7.09 2.95 -4.43
N ILE A 223 -5.79 2.69 -4.26
CA ILE A 223 -4.73 3.24 -5.12
C ILE A 223 -4.88 2.76 -6.57
N ILE A 224 -5.13 1.45 -6.75
CA ILE A 224 -5.30 0.84 -8.08
C ILE A 224 -6.50 1.47 -8.80
N LEU A 225 -7.62 1.68 -8.11
CA LEU A 225 -8.87 2.21 -8.68
C LEU A 225 -8.91 3.75 -8.78
N SER A 226 -7.79 4.44 -8.93
CA SER A 226 -7.82 5.91 -8.99
C SER A 226 -8.35 6.41 -10.35
N GLY A 227 -9.50 7.08 -10.35
CA GLY A 227 -10.15 7.59 -11.58
C GLY A 227 -9.47 8.80 -12.23
N ASP A 228 -8.41 9.33 -11.62
CA ASP A 228 -7.67 10.51 -12.09
C ASP A 228 -6.47 10.17 -13.00
N ARG A 229 -6.31 8.89 -13.42
CA ARG A 229 -5.17 8.50 -14.26
C ARG A 229 -5.29 9.07 -15.68
N PRO A 230 -4.19 9.61 -16.26
CA PRO A 230 -4.19 10.05 -17.64
C PRO A 230 -4.52 8.90 -18.62
N GLY A 231 -5.39 9.18 -19.61
CA GLY A 231 -5.71 8.23 -20.68
C GLY A 231 -6.85 7.25 -20.38
N LEU A 232 -7.52 7.37 -19.22
CA LEU A 232 -8.72 6.58 -18.93
C LEU A 232 -9.86 6.92 -19.90
N LEU A 233 -10.51 5.89 -20.43
CA LEU A 233 -11.62 5.95 -21.37
C LEU A 233 -12.95 6.11 -20.62
N ASN A 234 -13.19 5.27 -19.61
CA ASN A 234 -14.45 5.25 -18.86
C ASN A 234 -14.22 5.43 -17.35
N VAL A 235 -14.11 6.67 -16.92
CA VAL A 235 -13.81 7.03 -15.51
C VAL A 235 -14.93 6.66 -14.54
N LYS A 236 -16.20 6.81 -14.94
CA LYS A 236 -17.36 6.63 -14.05
C LYS A 236 -17.43 5.24 -13.37
N PRO A 237 -17.34 4.09 -14.07
CA PRO A 237 -17.35 2.79 -13.40
C PRO A 237 -16.16 2.62 -12.45
N ILE A 238 -14.98 3.18 -12.79
CA ILE A 238 -13.78 3.13 -11.94
C ILE A 238 -14.03 3.87 -10.63
N GLU A 239 -14.57 5.09 -10.69
CA GLU A 239 -14.90 5.89 -9.50
C GLU A 239 -15.97 5.20 -8.62
N GLN A 240 -16.93 4.51 -9.22
CA GLN A 240 -17.95 3.75 -8.47
C GLN A 240 -17.34 2.57 -7.71
N LEU A 241 -16.40 1.85 -8.34
CA LEU A 241 -15.64 0.80 -7.66
C LEU A 241 -14.78 1.41 -6.54
N GLN A 242 -14.08 2.50 -6.81
CA GLN A 242 -13.23 3.17 -5.82
C GLN A 242 -14.05 3.68 -4.62
N GLU A 243 -15.23 4.27 -4.85
CA GLU A 243 -16.13 4.74 -3.80
C GLU A 243 -16.56 3.58 -2.87
N THR A 244 -16.85 2.41 -3.44
CA THR A 244 -17.22 1.21 -2.68
C THR A 244 -16.06 0.74 -1.80
N VAL A 245 -14.84 0.69 -2.36
CA VAL A 245 -13.64 0.31 -1.60
C VAL A 245 -13.30 1.36 -0.54
N LEU A 246 -13.47 2.66 -0.82
CA LEU A 246 -13.27 3.75 0.13
C LEU A 246 -14.23 3.66 1.33
N HIS A 247 -15.51 3.36 1.10
CA HIS A 247 -16.47 3.13 2.19
C HIS A 247 -16.07 1.90 3.04
N SER A 248 -15.59 0.83 2.39
CA SER A 248 -15.10 -0.35 3.09
C SER A 248 -13.85 -0.04 3.92
N LEU A 249 -12.92 0.77 3.38
CA LEU A 249 -11.71 1.22 4.08
C LEU A 249 -12.06 2.11 5.27
N GLU A 250 -12.97 3.08 5.11
CA GLU A 250 -13.41 3.94 6.21
C GLU A 250 -14.03 3.13 7.35
N LEU A 251 -14.87 2.15 7.02
CA LEU A 251 -15.47 1.24 7.99
C LEU A 251 -14.41 0.37 8.69
N GLN A 252 -13.51 -0.25 7.91
CA GLN A 252 -12.42 -1.08 8.42
C GLN A 252 -11.58 -0.30 9.44
N LEU A 253 -11.15 0.91 9.09
CA LEU A 253 -10.29 1.72 9.95
C LEU A 253 -11.00 2.15 11.24
N LYS A 254 -12.30 2.47 11.18
CA LYS A 254 -13.08 2.80 12.39
C LYS A 254 -13.21 1.63 13.35
N LEU A 255 -13.37 0.41 12.82
CA LEU A 255 -13.49 -0.80 13.62
C LEU A 255 -12.15 -1.25 14.21
N ASN A 256 -11.09 -1.20 13.40
CA ASN A 256 -9.78 -1.72 13.77
C ASN A 256 -8.93 -0.72 14.56
N HIS A 257 -9.17 0.59 14.37
CA HIS A 257 -8.42 1.68 15.00
C HIS A 257 -9.36 2.71 15.65
N PRO A 258 -10.20 2.32 16.64
CA PRO A 258 -11.23 3.19 17.21
C PRO A 258 -10.64 4.45 17.89
N ASP A 259 -9.38 4.39 18.33
CA ASP A 259 -8.68 5.52 18.95
C ASP A 259 -8.05 6.50 17.93
N SER A 260 -8.03 6.16 16.64
CA SER A 260 -7.39 6.95 15.57
C SER A 260 -8.41 7.62 14.65
N LEU A 261 -9.21 8.55 15.19
CA LEU A 261 -10.35 9.20 14.50
C LEU A 261 -10.04 9.83 13.13
N GLN A 262 -8.79 10.26 12.89
CA GLN A 262 -8.37 10.92 11.65
C GLN A 262 -7.54 10.00 10.72
N LEU A 263 -7.49 8.69 11.01
CA LEU A 263 -6.65 7.74 10.27
C LEU A 263 -7.02 7.66 8.79
N PHE A 264 -8.32 7.62 8.47
CA PHE A 264 -8.79 7.61 7.08
C PHE A 264 -8.27 8.84 6.29
N ALA A 265 -8.45 10.05 6.82
CA ALA A 265 -7.98 11.26 6.18
C ALA A 265 -6.45 11.31 6.05
N LYS A 266 -5.71 10.89 7.10
CA LYS A 266 -4.24 10.78 7.07
C LYS A 266 -3.78 9.80 5.99
N LEU A 267 -4.50 8.70 5.80
CA LEU A 267 -4.16 7.68 4.83
C LEU A 267 -4.39 8.16 3.39
N LEU A 268 -5.49 8.85 3.12
CA LEU A 268 -5.73 9.47 1.81
C LEU A 268 -4.66 10.52 1.46
N GLN A 269 -4.18 11.30 2.43
CA GLN A 269 -3.07 12.23 2.20
C GLN A 269 -1.80 11.51 1.73
N LYS A 270 -1.56 10.26 2.15
CA LYS A 270 -0.42 9.46 1.69
C LYS A 270 -0.47 9.12 0.21
N MET A 271 -1.66 9.07 -0.40
CA MET A 271 -1.76 8.90 -1.86
C MET A 271 -1.12 10.07 -2.61
N THR A 272 -1.22 11.29 -2.06
CA THR A 272 -0.58 12.48 -2.67
C THR A 272 0.93 12.42 -2.51
N ASP A 273 1.42 12.07 -1.31
CA ASP A 273 2.87 11.88 -1.06
C ASP A 273 3.48 10.86 -2.05
N LEU A 274 2.77 9.77 -2.36
CA LEU A 274 3.23 8.73 -3.29
C LEU A 274 3.46 9.28 -4.71
N ARG A 275 2.60 10.16 -5.22
CA ARG A 275 2.72 10.72 -6.58
C ARG A 275 4.07 11.40 -6.78
N GLN A 276 4.52 12.17 -5.79
CA GLN A 276 5.84 12.82 -5.81
C GLN A 276 6.98 11.79 -5.76
N ILE A 277 6.88 10.79 -4.89
CA ILE A 277 7.93 9.75 -4.76
C ILE A 277 8.08 8.93 -6.05
N VAL A 278 6.96 8.64 -6.73
CA VAL A 278 6.97 7.97 -8.05
C VAL A 278 7.63 8.87 -9.08
N THR A 279 7.28 10.16 -9.12
CA THR A 279 7.88 11.14 -10.05
C THR A 279 9.41 11.20 -9.88
N ASP A 280 9.87 11.35 -8.64
CA ASP A 280 11.31 11.38 -8.33
C ASP A 280 12.01 10.05 -8.66
N HIS A 281 11.34 8.93 -8.43
CA HIS A 281 11.85 7.61 -8.79
C HIS A 281 12.03 7.46 -10.31
N VAL A 282 11.03 7.85 -11.10
CA VAL A 282 11.11 7.78 -12.57
C VAL A 282 12.24 8.67 -13.09
N HIS A 283 12.36 9.91 -12.60
CA HIS A 283 13.48 10.79 -12.97
C HIS A 283 14.84 10.18 -12.65
N LEU A 284 14.98 9.52 -11.50
CA LEU A 284 16.22 8.87 -11.11
C LEU A 284 16.55 7.66 -12.01
N ILE A 285 15.54 6.88 -12.40
CA ILE A 285 15.69 5.78 -13.36
C ILE A 285 16.11 6.32 -14.73
N GLN A 286 15.52 7.43 -15.19
CA GLN A 286 15.91 8.08 -16.44
C GLN A 286 17.35 8.61 -16.39
N LEU A 287 17.78 9.14 -15.24
CA LEU A 287 19.17 9.56 -15.02
C LEU A 287 20.12 8.36 -15.11
N LEU A 288 19.82 7.26 -14.41
CA LEU A 288 20.59 6.02 -14.47
C LEU A 288 20.72 5.50 -15.90
N LYS A 289 19.62 5.47 -16.68
CA LYS A 289 19.64 5.08 -18.11
C LYS A 289 20.58 5.95 -18.96
N LYS A 290 20.80 7.20 -18.59
CA LYS A 290 21.68 8.13 -19.31
C LYS A 290 23.13 8.04 -18.88
N THR A 291 23.39 7.73 -17.61
CA THR A 291 24.75 7.77 -17.03
C THR A 291 25.43 6.42 -16.97
N GLU A 292 24.67 5.32 -16.90
CA GLU A 292 25.19 3.97 -16.74
C GLU A 292 25.06 3.18 -18.04
N VAL A 293 26.20 2.91 -18.70
CA VAL A 293 26.23 2.24 -20.02
C VAL A 293 25.62 0.83 -19.96
N ASP A 294 25.90 0.09 -18.88
CA ASP A 294 25.42 -1.28 -18.69
C ASP A 294 24.02 -1.36 -18.06
N MET A 295 23.35 -0.21 -17.83
CA MET A 295 22.03 -0.21 -17.20
C MET A 295 20.95 -0.61 -18.20
N CYS A 296 20.39 -1.79 -17.97
CA CYS A 296 19.25 -2.33 -18.70
C CYS A 296 18.05 -2.46 -17.75
N LEU A 297 17.00 -1.67 -18.00
CA LEU A 297 15.74 -1.77 -17.27
C LEU A 297 14.93 -2.98 -17.74
N HIS A 298 14.31 -3.72 -16.83
CA HIS A 298 13.45 -4.86 -17.20
C HIS A 298 12.34 -4.42 -18.18
N PRO A 299 12.03 -5.15 -19.27
CA PRO A 299 11.09 -4.72 -20.30
C PRO A 299 9.72 -4.28 -19.77
N LEU A 300 9.13 -5.05 -18.85
CA LEU A 300 7.87 -4.70 -18.18
C LEU A 300 7.94 -3.35 -17.44
N LEU A 301 9.05 -3.07 -16.75
CA LEU A 301 9.23 -1.80 -16.04
C LEU A 301 9.47 -0.64 -17.02
N GLN A 302 10.12 -0.91 -18.16
CA GLN A 302 10.24 0.07 -19.24
C GLN A 302 8.86 0.49 -19.75
N GLU A 303 7.95 -0.47 -19.98
CA GLU A 303 6.60 -0.20 -20.44
C GLU A 303 5.78 0.60 -19.41
N ILE A 304 5.87 0.22 -18.13
CA ILE A 304 5.19 0.93 -17.03
C ILE A 304 5.67 2.38 -16.93
N MET A 305 6.99 2.59 -16.96
CA MET A 305 7.58 3.92 -16.79
C MET A 305 7.60 4.74 -18.10
N LYS A 306 7.22 4.14 -19.24
CA LYS A 306 7.15 4.84 -20.52
C LYS A 306 6.04 5.88 -20.48
N ASP A 307 6.39 7.12 -20.78
CA ASP A 307 5.46 8.26 -20.77
C ASP A 307 4.77 8.46 -19.39
N LEU A 308 5.42 7.97 -18.33
CA LEU A 308 5.00 8.17 -16.95
C LEU A 308 5.65 9.46 -16.43
N TYR A 309 4.86 10.53 -16.37
CA TYR A 309 5.25 11.90 -15.99
C TYR A 309 6.23 12.59 -16.96
#